data_AF-A0A353G039-F1
#
_entry.id   AF-A0A353G039-F1
#
_cell.length_a   1.000
_cell.length_b   1.000
_cell.length_c   1.000
_cell.angle_alpha   90.00
_cell.angle_beta   90.00
_cell.angle_gamma   90.00
#
_symmetry.space_group_name_H-M   'P 1'
#
loop_
_entity.id
_entity.type
_entity.pdbx_description
1 polymer ?
#
loop_
_entity_poly.entity_id
_entity_poly.type
_entity_poly.pdbx_seq_one_letter_code
_entity_poly.pdbx_strand_id
1 'polypeptide(L)'
;MEQRLRDVTIRIYCRDKDGKVEDGSHDCSLSEFTGFLPSIGDTIVDPGVLQGLDRREPGNRDVWKVADRIFNPRDMSDYVVLIVEVRKGTEADTWL
;
A
#
# COMPACT_ATOMS: atom_id res chain seq x y z
N MET A 1 11.47 -26.74 4.23
CA MET A 1 10.09 -26.60 3.70
C MET A 1 9.95 -25.13 3.30
N GLU A 2 10.40 -24.77 2.11
CA GLU A 2 10.13 -23.44 1.56
C GLU A 2 8.62 -23.36 1.35
N GLN A 3 7.93 -22.58 2.17
CA GLN A 3 6.60 -22.12 1.81
C GLN A 3 6.80 -21.36 0.50
N ARG A 4 6.37 -21.97 -0.60
CA ARG A 4 6.04 -21.23 -1.83
C ARG A 4 5.04 -20.18 -1.35
N LEU A 5 5.51 -18.95 -1.13
CA LEU A 5 4.63 -17.80 -0.96
C LEU A 5 3.72 -17.87 -2.18
N ARG A 6 2.45 -18.20 -1.98
CA ARG A 6 1.48 -18.11 -3.06
C ARG A 6 1.60 -16.69 -3.60
N ASP A 7 1.53 -16.53 -4.91
CA ASP A 7 1.55 -15.21 -5.55
C ASP A 7 0.30 -14.44 -5.11
N VAL A 8 0.37 -13.81 -3.92
CA VAL A 8 -0.72 -13.02 -3.36
C VAL A 8 -0.70 -11.68 -4.08
N THR A 9 -1.82 -11.36 -4.71
CA THR A 9 -2.07 -10.04 -5.26
C THR A 9 -2.64 -9.14 -4.18
N ILE A 10 -2.05 -7.97 -4.02
CA ILE A 10 -2.45 -6.99 -3.01
C ILE A 10 -3.07 -5.80 -3.72
N ARG A 11 -4.39 -5.64 -3.62
CA ARG A 11 -5.12 -4.49 -4.18
C ARG A 11 -5.16 -3.35 -3.17
N ILE A 12 -4.85 -2.13 -3.59
CA ILE A 12 -4.87 -0.93 -2.73
C ILE A 12 -6.17 -0.16 -2.91
N TYR A 13 -6.89 0.05 -1.81
CA TYR A 13 -8.06 0.93 -1.72
C TYR A 13 -7.70 2.14 -0.86
N CYS A 14 -8.17 3.32 -1.25
CA CYS A 14 -7.91 4.57 -0.54
C CYS A 14 -9.12 4.95 0.30
N ARG A 15 -8.92 5.20 1.60
CA ARG A 15 -9.92 5.80 2.48
C ARG A 15 -9.69 7.30 2.56
N ASP A 16 -10.72 8.07 2.25
CA ASP A 16 -10.70 9.53 2.40
C ASP A 16 -11.02 9.97 3.84
N LYS A 17 -11.00 11.29 4.09
CA LYS A 17 -11.26 11.88 5.41
C LYS A 17 -12.70 11.71 5.89
N ASP A 18 -13.63 11.49 4.98
CA ASP A 18 -15.05 11.27 5.29
C ASP A 18 -15.34 9.77 5.52
N GLY A 19 -14.31 8.92 5.43
CA GLY A 19 -14.39 7.48 5.62
C GLY A 19 -14.84 6.71 4.39
N LYS A 20 -15.03 7.38 3.24
CA LYS A 20 -15.37 6.73 1.98
C LYS A 20 -14.15 5.96 1.48
N VAL A 21 -14.39 4.76 0.96
CA VAL A 21 -13.35 3.89 0.42
C VAL A 21 -13.51 3.80 -1.10
N GLU A 22 -12.44 4.10 -1.82
CA GLU A 22 -12.37 4.05 -3.28
C GLU A 22 -11.29 3.08 -3.74
N ASP A 23 -11.52 2.40 -4.87
CA ASP A 23 -10.53 1.51 -5.46
C ASP A 23 -9.38 2.36 -6.04
N GLY A 24 -8.16 2.17 -5.51
CA GLY A 24 -6.96 2.85 -6.00
C GLY A 24 -6.50 2.35 -7.36
N SER A 25 -7.15 1.30 -7.91
CA SER A 25 -6.86 0.71 -9.22
C SER A 25 -5.41 0.23 -9.36
N HIS A 26 -4.79 -0.12 -8.23
CA HIS A 26 -3.39 -0.52 -8.15
C HIS A 26 -3.26 -1.89 -7.49
N ASP A 27 -2.61 -2.81 -8.19
CA ASP A 27 -2.26 -4.14 -7.68
C ASP A 27 -0.75 -4.17 -7.43
N CYS A 28 -0.37 -4.62 -6.24
CA CYS A 28 1.01 -4.84 -5.81
C CYS A 28 1.24 -6.33 -5.56
N SER A 29 2.50 -6.72 -5.65
CA SER A 29 3.03 -8.01 -5.19
C SER A 29 3.61 -7.88 -3.78
N LEU A 30 3.78 -9.01 -3.09
CA LEU A 30 4.52 -9.04 -1.80
C LEU A 30 5.95 -8.50 -1.91
N SER A 31 6.59 -8.65 -3.08
CA SER A 31 7.97 -8.21 -3.28
C SER A 31 8.14 -6.69 -3.15
N GLU A 32 7.09 -5.93 -3.48
CA GLU A 32 7.06 -4.47 -3.32
C GLU A 32 6.96 -4.05 -1.85
N PHE A 33 6.62 -4.98 -0.95
CA PHE A 33 6.57 -4.80 0.50
C PHE A 33 7.65 -5.62 1.20
N THR A 34 8.82 -5.80 0.58
CA THR A 34 9.97 -6.55 1.14
C THR A 34 9.67 -8.03 1.44
N GLY A 35 8.66 -8.60 0.79
CA GLY A 35 8.22 -9.98 0.97
C GLY A 35 7.22 -10.18 2.12
N PHE A 36 6.80 -9.11 2.79
CA PHE A 36 5.86 -9.15 3.91
C PHE A 36 4.50 -8.59 3.51
N LEU A 37 3.43 -9.19 4.01
CA LEU A 37 2.09 -8.61 3.87
C LEU A 37 1.92 -7.50 4.93
N PRO A 38 1.69 -6.23 4.55
CA PRO A 38 1.46 -5.16 5.51
C PRO A 38 0.30 -5.46 6.46
N SER A 39 0.42 -4.95 7.67
CA SER A 39 -0.56 -5.08 8.75
C SER A 39 -1.19 -3.73 9.09
N ILE A 40 -2.35 -3.77 9.75
CA ILE A 40 -3.03 -2.54 10.19
C ILE A 40 -2.09 -1.76 11.11
N GLY A 41 -1.97 -0.46 10.85
CA GLY A 41 -1.05 0.41 11.54
C GLY A 41 0.33 0.52 10.90
N ASP A 42 0.68 -0.28 9.89
CA ASP A 42 1.92 -0.11 9.17
C ASP A 42 1.90 1.17 8.33
N THR A 43 3.07 1.77 8.15
CA THR A 43 3.28 2.93 7.29
C THR A 43 4.11 2.49 6.09
N ILE A 44 3.57 2.74 4.90
CA ILE A 44 4.14 2.36 3.63
C ILE A 44 4.46 3.64 2.86
N VAL A 45 5.64 3.71 2.28
CA VAL A 45 5.95 4.70 1.26
C VAL A 45 5.45 4.15 -0.06
N ASP A 46 4.59 4.90 -0.76
CA ASP A 46 4.06 4.49 -2.06
C ASP A 46 5.21 4.07 -2.99
N PRO A 47 5.23 2.80 -3.47
CA PRO A 47 6.25 2.34 -4.39
C PRO A 47 6.18 3.03 -5.77
N GLY A 48 5.03 3.62 -6.11
CA GLY A 48 4.75 4.31 -7.36
C GLY A 48 5.01 5.81 -7.30
N VAL A 49 6.24 6.27 -7.48
CA VAL A 49 6.49 7.70 -7.74
C VAL A 49 6.17 8.02 -9.20
N LEU A 50 5.36 9.06 -9.43
CA LEU A 50 5.09 9.64 -10.77
C LEU A 50 6.41 9.82 -11.54
N GLN A 51 6.46 9.30 -12.78
CA GLN A 51 7.65 9.42 -13.63
C GLN A 51 8.08 10.90 -13.77
N GLY A 52 9.37 11.16 -13.55
CA GLY A 52 9.97 12.49 -13.71
C GLY A 52 10.12 13.32 -12.43
N LEU A 53 9.61 12.86 -11.29
CA LEU A 53 9.83 13.52 -9.99
C LEU A 53 11.03 12.92 -9.25
N ASP A 54 11.80 13.77 -8.56
CA ASP A 54 12.89 13.30 -7.71
C ASP A 54 12.30 12.53 -6.52
N ARG A 55 12.63 11.24 -6.46
CA ARG A 55 12.19 10.34 -5.40
C ARG A 55 12.82 10.70 -4.06
N ARG A 56 13.86 11.53 -3.99
CA ARG A 56 14.49 11.93 -2.72
C ARG A 56 13.76 13.09 -2.04
N GLU A 57 12.87 13.76 -2.74
CA GLU A 57 12.03 14.82 -2.20
C GLU A 57 10.78 14.21 -1.53
N PRO A 58 10.62 14.32 -0.20
CA PRO A 58 9.50 13.69 0.51
C PRO A 58 8.13 14.14 0.00
N GLY A 59 8.00 15.40 -0.41
CA GLY A 59 6.76 15.96 -0.95
C GLY A 59 6.30 15.34 -2.28
N ASN A 60 7.19 14.65 -3.00
CA ASN A 60 6.87 13.96 -4.24
C ASN A 60 6.35 12.53 -4.01
N ARG A 61 6.33 12.05 -2.76
CA ARG A 61 5.87 10.72 -2.39
C ARG A 61 4.53 10.79 -1.67
N ASP A 62 3.71 9.76 -1.88
CA ASP A 62 2.58 9.48 -1.02
C ASP A 62 3.01 8.52 0.09
N VAL A 63 2.47 8.78 1.29
CA VAL A 63 2.63 7.93 2.46
C VAL A 63 1.27 7.34 2.78
N TRP A 64 1.25 6.03 2.91
CA TRP A 64 0.05 5.25 3.14
C TRP A 64 0.08 4.70 4.57
N LYS A 65 -1.00 4.92 5.31
CA LYS A 65 -1.24 4.26 6.60
C LYS A 65 -2.24 3.13 6.38
N VAL A 66 -1.86 1.90 6.67
CA VAL A 66 -2.78 0.76 6.54
C VAL A 66 -3.85 0.86 7.62
N ALA A 67 -5.08 1.11 7.22
CA ALA A 67 -6.23 1.27 8.11
C ALA A 67 -7.06 -0.02 8.23
N ASP A 68 -7.04 -0.87 7.20
CA ASP A 68 -7.73 -2.16 7.22
C ASP A 68 -7.08 -3.17 6.27
N ARG A 69 -7.39 -4.45 6.47
CA ARG A 69 -6.94 -5.56 5.63
C ARG A 69 -8.03 -6.60 5.46
N ILE A 70 -8.40 -6.83 4.22
CA ILE A 70 -9.45 -7.78 3.84
C ILE A 70 -8.80 -8.96 3.11
N PHE A 71 -8.98 -10.16 3.64
CA PHE A 71 -8.56 -11.41 2.99
C PHE A 71 -9.69 -11.98 2.15
N ASN A 72 -9.35 -12.61 1.03
CA ASN A 72 -10.30 -13.26 0.13
C ASN A 72 -11.45 -12.34 -0.31
N PRO A 73 -11.17 -11.11 -0.79
CA PRO A 73 -12.21 -10.21 -1.22
C PRO A 73 -12.99 -10.85 -2.38
N ARG A 74 -14.32 -10.86 -2.28
CA ARG A 74 -15.21 -11.49 -3.29
C ARG A 74 -14.81 -12.94 -3.61
N ASP A 75 -14.42 -13.71 -2.59
CA ASP A 75 -14.02 -15.11 -2.68
C ASP A 75 -12.76 -15.38 -3.53
N MET A 76 -11.95 -14.35 -3.81
CA MET A 76 -10.68 -14.51 -4.54
C MET A 76 -9.55 -14.91 -3.57
N SER A 77 -9.23 -16.21 -3.51
CA SER A 77 -8.31 -16.80 -2.52
C SER A 77 -6.85 -16.31 -2.58
N ASP A 78 -6.45 -15.71 -3.70
CA ASP A 78 -5.10 -15.20 -3.93
C ASP A 78 -5.03 -13.68 -3.86
N TYR A 79 -6.09 -13.03 -3.34
CA TYR A 79 -6.17 -11.58 -3.19
C TYR A 79 -6.24 -11.16 -1.71
N VAL A 80 -5.55 -10.06 -1.43
CA VAL A 80 -5.73 -9.27 -0.22
C VAL A 80 -6.02 -7.83 -0.65
N VAL A 81 -6.97 -7.17 0.01
CA VAL A 81 -7.17 -5.73 -0.15
C VAL A 81 -6.60 -5.02 1.07
N LEU A 82 -5.72 -4.05 0.85
CA LEU A 82 -5.30 -3.09 1.87
C LEU A 82 -6.12 -1.83 1.69
N ILE A 83 -6.77 -1.38 2.77
CA ILE A 83 -7.37 -0.05 2.82
C ILE A 83 -6.35 0.87 3.46
N VAL A 84 -5.94 1.92 2.75
CA VAL A 84 -4.94 2.88 3.21
C VAL A 84 -5.50 4.29 3.32
N GLU A 85 -5.07 5.01 4.33
CA GLU A 85 -5.23 6.46 4.42
C GLU A 85 -4.00 7.11 3.79
N VAL A 86 -4.23 7.96 2.78
CA VAL A 86 -3.16 8.58 1.99
C VAL A 86 -2.89 10.00 2.48
N ARG A 87 -1.62 10.33 2.63
CA ARG A 87 -1.15 11.70 2.81
C ARG A 87 0.09 11.95 1.96
N LYS A 88 0.36 13.21 1.64
CA LYS A 88 1.66 13.58 1.09
C LYS A 88 2.75 13.44 2.15
N GLY A 89 3.92 13.01 1.71
CA GLY A 89 5.12 13.08 2.52
C GLY A 89 5.46 14.53 2.88
N THR A 90 6.15 14.70 4.00
CA THR A 90 6.57 16.00 4.54
C THR A 90 8.05 15.95 4.91
N GLU A 91 8.66 17.09 5.25
CA GLU A 91 10.06 17.10 5.75
C GLU A 91 10.26 16.22 6.99
N ALA A 92 9.22 16.02 7.81
CA ALA A 92 9.28 15.11 8.95
C ALA A 92 9.46 13.64 8.54
N ASP A 93 9.16 13.30 7.29
CA ASP A 93 9.27 11.96 6.71
C ASP A 93 10.60 11.74 5.99
N THR A 94 11.61 12.58 6.21
CA THR A 94 12.93 12.50 5.52
C THR A 94 13.60 11.11 5.64
N TRP A 95 13.25 10.31 6.65
CA TRP A 95 13.79 8.96 6.87
C TRP A 95 12.96 7.84 6.20
N LEU A 96 11.86 8.17 5.53
CA LEU A 96 10.98 7.26 4.78
C LEU A 96 11.28 7.36 3.26
#